data_AF-A0A840HPD4-F1
#
_entry.id   AF-A0A840HPD4-F1
#
_cell.length_a   1.000
_cell.length_b   1.000
_cell.length_c   1.000
_cell.angle_alpha   90.00
_cell.angle_beta   90.00
_cell.angle_gamma   90.00
#
_symmetry.space_group_name_H-M   'P 1'
#
loop_
_entity.id
_entity.type
_entity.pdbx_description
1 polymer ?
#
loop_
_entity_poly.entity_id
_entity_poly.type
_entity_poly.pdbx_seq_one_letter_code
_entity_poly.pdbx_strand_id
1 'polypeptide(L)'
;MAASLLVARGGKVVHRANLGTVSPGRPAAPGDRYLLMSMTKAFTAVVVHRWIEQGRFGLETRVDDVLPGFGVKGKENATIRQLLCHTSGLPTAPVPPPLPMTAGGDLPRKTKAIKALRAGVRAGYPRRLHLGTGYDALGQILVENDPSTAPTSGSCARNCSSRSG
;
A
#
# COMPACT_ATOMS: atom_id res chain seq x y z
N MET A 1 -10.71 -24.47 14.01
CA MET A 1 -10.98 -23.16 13.36
C MET A 1 -11.45 -22.23 14.46
N ALA A 2 -10.89 -21.02 14.51
CA ALA A 2 -11.18 -20.05 15.55
C ALA A 2 -11.66 -18.73 14.96
N ALA A 3 -12.52 -18.03 15.69
CA ALA A 3 -12.97 -16.68 15.36
C ALA A 3 -13.07 -15.81 16.61
N SER A 4 -12.80 -14.52 16.45
CA SER A 4 -12.99 -13.50 17.49
C SER A 4 -13.93 -12.42 16.96
N LEU A 5 -14.96 -12.07 17.72
CA LEU A 5 -15.98 -11.07 17.37
C LEU A 5 -16.07 -10.00 18.45
N LEU A 6 -16.15 -8.74 18.02
CA LEU A 6 -16.42 -7.58 18.88
C LEU A 6 -17.44 -6.68 18.20
N VAL A 7 -18.49 -6.28 18.93
CA VAL A 7 -19.50 -5.31 18.48
C VAL A 7 -19.48 -4.12 19.44
N ALA A 8 -19.41 -2.92 18.88
CA ALA A 8 -19.44 -1.67 19.64
C ALA A 8 -20.48 -0.70 19.06
N ARG A 9 -21.10 0.10 19.94
CA ARG A 9 -22.05 1.17 19.58
C ARG A 9 -21.79 2.38 20.48
N GLY A 10 -21.67 3.56 19.88
CA GLY A 10 -21.41 4.80 20.62
C GLY A 10 -20.12 4.75 21.45
N GLY A 11 -19.05 4.14 20.91
CA GLY A 11 -17.77 3.99 21.59
C GLY A 11 -17.75 2.94 22.72
N LYS A 12 -18.87 2.26 23.00
CA LYS A 12 -18.96 1.22 24.04
C LYS A 12 -19.04 -0.17 23.41
N VAL A 13 -18.26 -1.12 23.93
CA VAL A 13 -18.36 -2.53 23.55
C VAL A 13 -19.66 -3.11 24.12
N VAL A 14 -20.51 -3.65 23.26
CA VAL A 14 -21.81 -4.24 23.65
C VAL A 14 -21.81 -5.76 23.54
N HIS A 15 -20.85 -6.34 22.81
CA HIS A 15 -20.70 -7.78 22.70
C HIS A 15 -19.24 -8.17 22.39
N ARG A 16 -18.78 -9.28 22.96
CA ARG A 16 -17.50 -9.92 22.66
C ARG A 16 -17.63 -11.43 22.75
N ALA A 17 -17.12 -12.15 21.74
CA ALA A 17 -17.10 -13.61 21.73
C ALA A 17 -15.81 -14.14 21.09
N ASN A 18 -15.31 -15.26 21.59
CA ASN A 18 -14.26 -16.06 20.94
C ASN A 18 -14.83 -17.46 20.73
N LEU A 19 -14.72 -17.98 19.52
CA LEU A 19 -15.36 -19.22 19.10
C LEU A 19 -14.30 -20.19 18.59
N GLY A 20 -14.46 -21.46 18.91
CA GLY A 20 -13.64 -22.55 18.39
C GLY A 20 -12.24 -22.65 18.99
N THR A 21 -11.35 -23.30 18.25
CA THR A 21 -9.99 -23.65 18.67
C THR A 21 -8.96 -23.18 17.66
N VAL A 22 -7.87 -22.58 18.15
CA VAL A 22 -6.76 -22.11 17.30
C VAL A 22 -5.74 -23.22 17.00
N SER A 23 -5.70 -24.24 17.86
CA SER A 23 -4.91 -25.47 17.69
C SER A 23 -5.59 -26.62 18.46
N PRO A 24 -5.23 -27.89 18.22
CA PRO A 24 -5.79 -29.01 18.99
C PRO A 24 -5.67 -28.77 20.50
N GLY A 25 -6.78 -28.88 21.22
CA GLY A 25 -6.85 -28.66 22.66
C GLY A 25 -6.73 -27.21 23.14
N ARG A 26 -6.59 -26.21 22.23
CA ARG A 26 -6.39 -24.81 22.61
C ARG A 26 -7.56 -23.93 22.12
N PRO A 27 -8.51 -23.58 23.01
CA PRO A 27 -9.60 -22.66 22.69
C PRO A 27 -9.09 -21.29 22.24
N ALA A 28 -9.88 -20.62 21.41
CA ALA A 28 -9.67 -19.21 21.10
C ALA A 28 -9.85 -18.36 22.36
N ALA A 29 -8.94 -17.41 22.57
CA ALA A 29 -8.90 -16.58 23.76
C ALA A 29 -8.77 -15.09 23.42
N PRO A 30 -9.24 -14.19 24.31
CA PRO A 30 -8.91 -12.78 24.23
C PRO A 30 -7.40 -12.56 24.05
N GLY A 31 -7.00 -11.78 23.04
CA GLY A 31 -5.59 -11.47 22.77
C GLY A 31 -4.93 -12.35 21.70
N ASP A 32 -5.62 -13.37 21.20
CA ASP A 32 -5.17 -14.10 20.02
C ASP A 32 -4.99 -13.18 18.81
N ARG A 33 -3.94 -13.46 18.04
CA ARG A 33 -3.57 -12.69 16.85
C ARG A 33 -3.94 -13.47 15.60
N TYR A 34 -4.54 -12.78 14.65
CA TYR A 34 -4.93 -13.31 13.35
C TYR A 34 -4.24 -12.53 12.24
N LEU A 35 -3.92 -13.19 11.14
CA LEU A 35 -3.44 -12.51 9.95
C LEU A 35 -4.60 -11.70 9.33
N LEU A 36 -4.47 -10.38 9.35
CA LEU A 36 -5.47 -9.45 8.80
C LEU A 36 -5.58 -9.49 7.27
N MET A 37 -4.57 -10.04 6.59
CA MET A 37 -4.52 -10.16 5.13
C MET A 37 -4.89 -8.83 4.45
N SER A 38 -5.88 -8.83 3.55
CA SER A 38 -6.25 -7.62 2.80
C SER A 38 -6.88 -6.52 3.65
N MET A 39 -7.29 -6.76 4.90
CA MET A 39 -7.73 -5.69 5.80
C MET A 39 -6.60 -4.67 6.07
N THR A 40 -5.34 -5.06 5.91
CA THR A 40 -4.17 -4.17 6.01
C THR A 40 -4.24 -2.97 5.04
N LYS A 41 -4.94 -3.11 3.89
CA LYS A 41 -5.09 -2.03 2.91
C LYS A 41 -5.71 -0.76 3.49
N ALA A 42 -6.67 -0.90 4.42
CA ALA A 42 -7.30 0.25 5.07
C ALA A 42 -6.25 1.09 5.83
N PHE A 43 -5.29 0.43 6.48
CA PHE A 43 -4.21 1.12 7.19
C PHE A 43 -3.28 1.85 6.21
N THR A 44 -2.86 1.19 5.13
CA THR A 44 -2.06 1.83 4.07
C THR A 44 -2.79 3.05 3.49
N ALA A 45 -4.10 2.91 3.20
CA ALA A 45 -4.91 4.01 2.67
C ALA A 45 -4.97 5.20 3.63
N VAL A 46 -5.13 4.96 4.94
CA VAL A 46 -5.10 6.02 5.96
C VAL A 46 -3.76 6.77 5.93
N VAL A 47 -2.63 6.06 5.87
CA VAL A 47 -1.31 6.71 5.82
C VAL A 47 -1.12 7.52 4.54
N VAL A 48 -1.55 6.99 3.39
CA VAL A 48 -1.55 7.72 2.11
C VAL A 48 -2.39 9.00 2.20
N HIS A 49 -3.60 8.91 2.77
CA HIS A 49 -4.45 10.09 2.95
C HIS A 49 -3.86 11.11 3.93
N ARG A 50 -3.18 10.69 5.00
CA ARG A 50 -2.44 11.59 5.88
C ARG A 50 -1.37 12.38 5.15
N TRP A 51 -0.64 11.75 4.24
CA TRP A 51 0.37 12.44 3.45
C TRP A 51 -0.23 13.40 2.41
N ILE A 52 -1.42 13.07 1.88
CA ILE A 52 -2.19 14.00 1.04
C ILE A 52 -2.64 15.22 1.84
N GLU A 53 -3.15 15.03 3.07
CA GLU A 53 -3.50 16.13 3.98
C GLU A 53 -2.30 17.03 4.28
N GLN A 54 -1.10 16.45 4.37
CA GLN A 54 0.16 17.18 4.58
C GLN A 54 0.71 17.84 3.30
N GLY A 55 0.00 17.76 2.16
CA GLY A 55 0.40 18.38 0.90
C GLY A 55 1.62 17.73 0.23
N ARG A 56 1.97 16.49 0.60
CA ARG A 56 3.16 15.82 0.05
C ARG A 56 2.98 15.36 -1.39
N PHE A 57 1.75 14.95 -1.72
CA PHE A 57 1.28 14.68 -3.07
C PHE A 57 -0.27 14.71 -3.07
N GLY A 58 -0.90 14.69 -4.25
CA GLY A 58 -2.35 14.67 -4.41
C GLY A 58 -2.87 13.33 -4.96
N LEU A 59 -4.20 13.19 -4.97
CA LEU A 59 -4.87 12.02 -5.57
C LEU A 59 -4.61 11.90 -7.08
N GLU A 60 -4.42 13.03 -7.76
CA GLU A 60 -4.12 13.08 -9.20
C GLU A 60 -2.62 13.10 -9.52
N THR A 61 -1.75 13.08 -8.50
CA THR A 61 -0.30 12.95 -8.72
C THR A 61 -0.01 11.65 -9.45
N ARG A 62 0.84 11.71 -10.49
CA ARG A 62 1.23 10.50 -11.22
C ARG A 62 2.13 9.67 -10.33
N VAL A 63 1.97 8.35 -10.40
CA VAL A 63 2.77 7.43 -9.61
C VAL A 63 4.26 7.59 -9.93
N ASP A 64 4.60 7.85 -11.19
CA ASP A 64 6.00 8.03 -11.62
C ASP A 64 6.67 9.28 -11.01
N ASP A 65 5.89 10.30 -10.63
CA ASP A 65 6.42 11.52 -10.02
C ASP A 65 6.94 11.27 -8.58
N VAL A 66 6.39 10.26 -7.90
CA VAL A 66 6.73 9.91 -6.50
C VAL A 66 7.38 8.53 -6.37
N LEU A 67 7.44 7.77 -7.47
CA LEU A 67 8.09 6.47 -7.57
C LEU A 67 8.77 6.35 -8.96
N PRO A 68 9.92 7.01 -9.17
CA PRO A 68 10.54 7.11 -10.49
C PRO A 68 10.80 5.76 -11.17
N GLY A 69 10.52 5.68 -12.48
CA GLY A 69 10.65 4.46 -13.28
C GLY A 69 9.44 3.53 -13.19
N PHE A 70 8.36 3.98 -12.55
CA PHE A 70 7.07 3.30 -12.58
C PHE A 70 6.33 3.55 -13.90
N GLY A 71 6.42 4.76 -14.45
CA GLY A 71 5.72 5.24 -15.64
C GLY A 71 6.25 4.65 -16.95
N VAL A 72 6.39 3.33 -17.02
CA VAL A 72 6.85 2.60 -18.20
C VAL A 72 5.85 1.53 -18.61
N LYS A 73 5.90 1.09 -19.87
CA LYS A 73 5.10 -0.04 -20.38
C LYS A 73 3.59 0.17 -20.24
N GLY A 74 3.08 1.38 -20.48
CA GLY A 74 1.65 1.71 -20.44
C GLY A 74 1.14 2.20 -19.09
N LYS A 75 2.05 2.52 -18.15
CA LYS A 75 1.74 2.95 -16.77
C LYS A 75 2.00 4.46 -16.54
N GLU A 76 2.31 5.20 -17.60
CA GLU A 76 2.77 6.60 -17.58
C GLU A 76 1.76 7.55 -16.92
N ASN A 77 0.46 7.24 -17.08
CA ASN A 77 -0.66 8.06 -16.61
C ASN A 77 -1.35 7.50 -15.36
N ALA A 78 -0.76 6.51 -14.70
CA ALA A 78 -1.32 5.97 -13.46
C ALA A 78 -1.23 7.02 -12.34
N THR A 79 -2.32 7.23 -11.60
CA THR A 79 -2.38 8.17 -10.46
C THR A 79 -2.50 7.47 -9.11
N ILE A 80 -2.23 8.20 -8.02
CA ILE A 80 -2.42 7.71 -6.64
C ILE A 80 -3.86 7.24 -6.41
N ARG A 81 -4.86 8.01 -6.87
CA ARG A 81 -6.28 7.61 -6.82
C ARG A 81 -6.50 6.25 -7.47
N GLN A 82 -5.91 6.03 -8.63
CA GLN A 82 -6.11 4.80 -9.38
C GLN A 82 -5.43 3.60 -8.71
N LEU A 83 -4.33 3.79 -7.98
CA LEU A 83 -3.79 2.73 -7.11
C LEU A 83 -4.73 2.42 -5.93
N LEU A 84 -5.23 3.45 -5.24
CA LEU A 84 -6.17 3.28 -4.11
C LEU A 84 -7.47 2.59 -4.52
N CYS A 85 -7.99 2.95 -5.70
CA CYS A 85 -9.27 2.46 -6.23
C CYS A 85 -9.14 1.23 -7.13
N HIS A 86 -7.96 0.61 -7.21
CA HIS A 86 -7.74 -0.57 -8.04
C HIS A 86 -7.98 -0.39 -9.55
N THR A 87 -7.76 0.82 -10.09
CA THR A 87 -8.01 1.19 -11.50
C THR A 87 -6.76 1.65 -12.24
N SER A 88 -5.55 1.43 -11.70
CA SER A 88 -4.28 1.87 -12.32
C SER A 88 -3.90 1.12 -13.60
N GLY A 89 -4.62 0.06 -13.96
CA GLY A 89 -4.31 -0.79 -15.11
C GLY A 89 -3.22 -1.83 -14.84
N LEU A 90 -2.70 -1.91 -13.60
CA LEU A 90 -1.80 -2.98 -13.17
C LEU A 90 -2.47 -4.36 -13.30
N PRO A 91 -1.72 -5.40 -13.70
CA PRO A 91 -2.25 -6.75 -13.77
C PRO A 91 -2.55 -7.31 -12.37
N THR A 92 -3.56 -8.18 -12.29
CA THR A 92 -3.96 -8.90 -11.07
C THR A 92 -2.98 -10.03 -10.72
N ALA A 93 -2.09 -10.41 -11.63
CA ALA A 93 -1.18 -11.54 -11.47
C ALA A 93 -0.18 -11.31 -10.31
N PRO A 94 0.21 -12.38 -9.59
CA PRO A 94 1.28 -12.28 -8.61
C PRO A 94 2.54 -11.73 -9.27
N VAL A 95 3.22 -10.84 -8.55
CA VAL A 95 4.46 -10.22 -9.00
C VAL A 95 5.45 -11.34 -9.33
N PRO A 96 5.94 -11.47 -10.58
CA PRO A 96 6.90 -12.51 -10.93
C PRO A 96 8.32 -12.15 -10.46
N PRO A 97 9.09 -13.10 -9.93
CA PRO A 97 8.71 -14.47 -9.60
C PRO A 97 7.80 -14.52 -8.35
N PRO A 98 6.90 -15.53 -8.24
CA PRO A 98 6.06 -15.69 -7.05
C PRO A 98 6.89 -15.62 -5.77
N LEU A 99 6.53 -14.70 -4.89
CA LEU A 99 7.21 -14.55 -3.61
C LEU A 99 6.55 -15.45 -2.57
N PRO A 100 7.33 -16.16 -1.72
CA PRO A 100 6.75 -16.86 -0.58
C PRO A 100 6.06 -15.85 0.33
N MET A 101 5.04 -16.27 1.09
CA MET A 101 4.32 -15.35 2.00
C MET A 101 5.25 -14.67 3.01
N THR A 102 6.35 -15.34 3.38
CA THR A 102 7.41 -14.81 4.25
C THR A 102 8.17 -13.63 3.63
N ALA A 103 8.25 -13.55 2.30
CA ALA A 103 8.85 -12.43 1.57
C ALA A 103 7.83 -11.33 1.22
N GLY A 104 6.61 -11.38 1.79
CA GLY A 104 5.57 -10.39 1.54
C GLY A 104 5.95 -8.94 1.92
N GLY A 105 6.94 -8.76 2.81
CA GLY A 105 7.43 -7.45 3.24
C GLY A 105 8.53 -6.83 2.36
N ASP A 106 9.06 -7.55 1.35
CA ASP A 106 10.14 -7.04 0.49
C ASP A 106 9.59 -6.11 -0.60
N LEU A 107 9.25 -4.89 -0.20
CA LEU A 107 8.70 -3.85 -1.07
C LEU A 107 9.64 -3.44 -2.20
N PRO A 108 10.98 -3.30 -2.01
CA PRO A 108 11.89 -2.99 -3.11
C PRO A 108 11.89 -4.06 -4.20
N ARG A 109 11.94 -5.35 -3.82
CA ARG A 109 11.91 -6.46 -4.79
C ARG A 109 10.58 -6.52 -5.53
N LYS A 110 9.46 -6.35 -4.82
CA LYS A 110 8.13 -6.29 -5.42
C LYS A 110 8.01 -5.13 -6.39
N THR A 111 8.47 -3.95 -6.00
CA THR A 111 8.41 -2.75 -6.82
C THR A 111 9.24 -2.89 -8.08
N LYS A 112 10.47 -3.44 -7.99
CA LYS A 112 11.30 -3.73 -9.17
C LYS A 112 10.55 -4.58 -10.19
N ALA A 113 9.89 -5.63 -9.73
CA ALA A 113 9.11 -6.50 -10.60
C ALA A 113 7.82 -5.82 -11.11
N ILE A 114 7.12 -5.01 -10.30
CA ILE A 114 5.97 -4.21 -10.72
C ILE A 114 6.34 -3.20 -11.82
N LYS A 115 7.46 -2.50 -11.68
CA LYS A 115 7.98 -1.58 -12.71
C LYS A 115 8.18 -2.30 -14.04
N ALA A 116 8.66 -3.54 -14.01
CA ALA A 116 8.87 -4.37 -15.18
C ALA A 116 7.57 -4.92 -15.84
N LEU A 117 6.41 -4.88 -15.15
CA LEU A 117 5.15 -5.34 -15.71
C LEU A 117 4.58 -4.37 -16.75
N ARG A 118 3.98 -4.92 -17.81
CA ARG A 118 3.17 -4.14 -18.75
C ARG A 118 1.79 -3.87 -18.15
N ALA A 119 1.24 -2.68 -18.38
CA ALA A 119 -0.14 -2.39 -18.03
C ALA A 119 -1.07 -3.37 -18.77
N GLY A 120 -2.01 -3.97 -18.03
CA GLY A 120 -2.99 -4.90 -18.59
C GLY A 120 -4.15 -4.19 -19.29
N VAL A 121 -4.42 -2.94 -18.90
CA VAL A 121 -5.38 -2.01 -19.52
C VAL A 121 -4.90 -0.57 -19.30
N ARG A 122 -5.52 0.39 -20.01
CA ARG A 122 -5.32 1.82 -19.74
C ARG A 122 -5.71 2.17 -18.31
N ALA A 123 -4.92 3.02 -17.65
CA ALA A 123 -5.25 3.54 -16.33
C ALA A 123 -6.61 4.28 -16.35
N GLY A 124 -7.40 4.12 -15.28
CA GLY A 124 -8.78 4.59 -15.18
C GLY A 124 -9.83 3.67 -15.81
N TYR A 125 -9.43 2.54 -16.41
CA TYR A 125 -10.38 1.57 -16.96
C TYR A 125 -10.99 0.69 -15.86
N PRO A 126 -12.32 0.59 -15.73
CA PRO A 126 -12.97 0.00 -14.55
C PRO A 126 -12.89 -1.54 -14.45
N ARG A 127 -12.32 -2.26 -15.44
CA ARG A 127 -12.46 -3.73 -15.55
C ARG A 127 -11.22 -4.57 -15.17
N ARG A 128 -10.21 -4.05 -14.48
CA ARG A 128 -9.12 -4.89 -13.92
C ARG A 128 -8.74 -4.48 -12.50
N LEU A 129 -9.30 -5.21 -11.54
CA LEU A 129 -8.98 -5.10 -10.11
C LEU A 129 -7.58 -5.69 -9.85
N HIS A 130 -6.63 -4.89 -9.40
CA HIS A 130 -5.33 -5.38 -8.93
C HIS A 130 -5.34 -5.60 -7.41
N LEU A 131 -5.46 -6.84 -6.95
CA LEU A 131 -5.73 -7.14 -5.53
C LEU A 131 -4.56 -6.83 -4.58
N GLY A 132 -3.32 -6.70 -5.06
CA GLY A 132 -2.13 -6.49 -4.21
C GLY A 132 -1.11 -5.49 -4.76
N THR A 133 -0.78 -5.59 -6.05
CA THR A 133 0.34 -4.85 -6.67
C THR A 133 0.28 -3.33 -6.51
N GLY A 134 -0.91 -2.73 -6.60
CA GLY A 134 -1.03 -1.28 -6.37
C GLY A 134 -0.79 -0.86 -4.93
N TYR A 135 -1.16 -1.70 -3.95
CA TYR A 135 -0.89 -1.42 -2.53
C TYR A 135 0.58 -1.69 -2.16
N ASP A 136 1.25 -2.62 -2.83
CA ASP A 136 2.70 -2.78 -2.72
C ASP A 136 3.43 -1.52 -3.23
N ALA A 137 2.97 -0.94 -4.36
CA ALA A 137 3.52 0.32 -4.88
C ALA A 137 3.25 1.51 -3.94
N LEU A 138 2.04 1.61 -3.36
CA LEU A 138 1.74 2.61 -2.33
C LEU A 138 2.64 2.44 -1.10
N GLY A 139 2.85 1.20 -0.65
CA GLY A 139 3.79 0.90 0.43
C GLY A 139 5.21 1.38 0.13
N GLN A 140 5.72 1.11 -1.08
CA GLN A 140 7.05 1.56 -1.48
C GLN A 140 7.14 3.09 -1.56
N ILE A 141 6.12 3.78 -2.07
CA ILE A 141 6.07 5.26 -2.06
C ILE A 141 6.21 5.78 -0.62
N LEU A 142 5.47 5.18 0.31
CA LEU A 142 5.53 5.57 1.72
C LEU A 142 6.91 5.32 2.33
N VAL A 143 7.61 4.26 1.95
CA VAL A 143 8.97 3.98 2.46
C VAL A 143 10.01 4.92 1.85
N GLU A 144 10.05 5.06 0.52
CA GLU A 144 11.08 5.85 -0.18
C GLU A 144 11.00 7.34 0.14
N ASN A 145 9.81 7.82 0.51
CA ASN A 145 9.58 9.21 0.82
C ASN A 145 9.37 9.42 2.33
N ASP A 146 9.68 8.48 3.22
CA ASP A 146 9.51 8.70 4.66
C ASP A 146 10.57 9.70 5.16
N PRO A 147 10.17 10.88 5.70
CA PRO A 147 11.11 11.88 6.19
C PRO A 147 11.96 11.39 7.36
N SER A 148 11.51 10.38 8.11
CA SER A 148 12.28 9.78 9.21
C SER A 148 13.39 8.84 8.72
N THR A 149 13.32 8.40 7.47
CA THR A 149 14.33 7.55 6.83
C THR A 149 15.33 8.33 5.98
N ALA A 150 15.11 9.64 5.82
CA ALA A 150 16.11 10.51 5.22
C ALA A 150 17.39 10.43 6.06
N PRO A 151 18.57 10.21 5.45
CA PRO A 151 19.82 10.22 6.20
C PRO A 151 19.90 11.55 6.95
N THR A 152 20.10 11.50 8.27
CA THR A 152 20.46 12.66 9.07
C THR A 152 21.88 13.08 8.70
N SER A 153 22.06 13.60 7.49
CA SER A 153 23.27 14.29 7.10
C SER A 153 23.04 15.77 7.29
N GLY A 154 23.68 16.33 8.31
CA GLY A 154 24.10 17.72 8.24
C GLY A 154 24.77 17.98 6.89
N SER A 155 24.57 19.20 6.38
CA SER A 155 25.18 19.71 5.15
C SER A 155 24.72 19.02 3.85
N CYS A 156 23.60 19.49 3.28
CA CYS A 156 23.56 19.72 1.84
C CYS A 156 22.54 20.81 1.50
N ALA A 157 22.99 22.06 1.57
CA ALA A 157 22.32 23.17 0.90
C ALA A 157 22.38 22.92 -0.61
N ARG A 158 21.24 22.69 -1.26
CA ARG A 158 21.12 22.79 -2.72
C ARG A 158 19.80 23.44 -3.12
N ASN A 159 19.97 24.56 -3.83
CA ASN A 159 19.05 25.22 -4.75
C ASN A 159 17.84 25.97 -4.20
N CYS A 160 18.12 27.07 -3.50
CA CYS A 160 17.40 28.32 -3.74
C CYS A 160 18.25 29.24 -4.62
N SER A 161 18.26 29.01 -5.94
CA SER A 161 18.68 30.03 -6.91
C SER A 161 18.21 29.70 -8.33
N SER A 162 17.02 30.19 -8.67
CA SER A 162 16.76 30.66 -10.04
C SER A 162 15.58 31.64 -10.09
N ARG A 163 15.93 32.90 -10.36
CA ARG A 163 15.25 33.85 -11.27
C ARG A 163 13.82 34.33 -10.96
N SER A 164 13.75 35.60 -10.59
CA SER A 164 13.08 36.69 -11.33
C SER A 164 13.79 37.98 -10.89
N GLY A 165 14.20 38.90 -11.77
CA GLY A 165 13.41 39.46 -12.86
C GLY A 165 12.85 40.77 -12.34
#